data_AF-A0A7J2PKJ5-F1
#
_entry.id   AF-A0A7J2PKJ5-F1
#
_cell.length_a   1.000
_cell.length_b   1.000
_cell.length_c   1.000
_cell.angle_alpha   90.00
_cell.angle_beta   90.00
_cell.angle_gamma   90.00
#
_symmetry.space_group_name_H-M   'P 1'
#
loop_
_entity.id
_entity.type
_entity.pdbx_description
1 polymer ?
#
loop_
_entity_poly.entity_id
_entity_poly.type
_entity_poly.pdbx_seq_one_letter_code
_entity_poly.pdbx_strand_id
1 'polypeptide(L)'
;MCFYITATLPKKTSLENLSSIINKYKMDFTEIQNKKIKSQLRSEELYLRATRGHCNCDSILGSLNPQQEYQKLYNSKKVKTLKKKKVV
;
A
#
# COMPACT_ATOMS: atom_id res chain seq x y z
N MET A 1 14.09 -0.89 -5.21
CA MET A 1 12.98 -0.83 -6.20
C MET A 1 11.66 -0.93 -5.47
N CYS A 2 10.65 -0.16 -5.87
CA CYS A 2 9.34 -0.21 -5.23
C CYS A 2 8.48 -1.35 -5.77
N PHE A 3 8.15 -2.33 -4.94
CA PHE A 3 7.25 -3.42 -5.32
C PHE A 3 5.81 -3.10 -4.92
N TYR A 4 4.90 -3.19 -5.89
CA TYR A 4 3.47 -3.11 -5.67
C TYR A 4 2.82 -4.35 -6.25
N ILE A 5 1.89 -4.93 -5.51
CA ILE A 5 0.94 -5.91 -6.01
C ILE A 5 -0.16 -5.13 -6.72
N THR A 6 -0.48 -5.53 -7.95
CA THR A 6 -1.61 -5.03 -8.70
C THR A 6 -2.60 -6.16 -8.96
N ALA A 7 -3.85 -5.80 -9.18
CA ALA A 7 -4.93 -6.74 -9.43
C ALA A 7 -5.80 -6.26 -10.59
N THR A 8 -6.35 -7.22 -11.32
CA THR A 8 -7.39 -6.99 -12.33
C THR A 8 -8.70 -7.59 -11.86
N LEU A 9 -9.76 -6.79 -11.87
CA LEU A 9 -11.10 -7.23 -11.45
C LEU A 9 -12.13 -6.83 -12.51
N PRO A 10 -13.26 -7.55 -12.64
CA PRO A 10 -14.39 -7.06 -13.42
C PRO A 10 -14.88 -5.69 -12.92
N LYS A 11 -15.27 -4.79 -13.84
CA LYS A 11 -15.82 -3.46 -13.50
C LYS A 11 -17.06 -3.50 -12.62
N LYS A 12 -17.83 -4.59 -12.69
CA LYS A 12 -19.04 -4.80 -11.90
C LYS A 12 -18.76 -5.27 -10.47
N THR A 13 -17.49 -5.54 -10.13
CA THR A 13 -17.12 -5.98 -8.78
C THR A 13 -17.32 -4.84 -7.78
N SER A 14 -18.11 -5.09 -6.74
CA SER A 14 -18.24 -4.16 -5.61
C SER A 14 -16.97 -4.19 -4.75
N LEU A 15 -16.17 -3.13 -4.86
CA LEU A 15 -14.97 -2.96 -4.04
C LEU A 15 -15.31 -2.78 -2.56
N GLU A 16 -16.47 -2.18 -2.25
CA GLU A 16 -16.99 -2.05 -0.88
C GLU A 16 -17.19 -3.41 -0.23
N ASN A 17 -17.79 -4.36 -0.94
CA ASN A 17 -18.01 -5.72 -0.40
C ASN A 17 -16.68 -6.45 -0.15
N LEU A 18 -15.67 -6.20 -0.99
CA LEU A 18 -14.33 -6.77 -0.83
C LEU A 18 -13.50 -6.07 0.25
N SER A 19 -13.87 -4.85 0.66
CA SER A 19 -13.09 -4.04 1.60
C SER A 19 -12.79 -4.79 2.90
N SER A 20 -13.74 -5.54 3.43
CA SER A 20 -13.59 -6.33 4.66
C SER A 20 -12.48 -7.39 4.55
N ILE A 21 -12.45 -8.13 3.44
CA ILE A 21 -11.47 -9.17 3.15
C ILE A 21 -10.09 -8.53 2.93
N ILE A 22 -10.03 -7.49 2.10
CA ILE A 22 -8.78 -6.80 1.76
C ILE A 22 -8.14 -6.17 3.00
N ASN A 23 -8.97 -5.56 3.87
CA ASN A 23 -8.52 -4.95 5.11
C ASN A 23 -7.93 -5.99 6.07
N LYS A 24 -8.47 -7.22 6.12
CA LYS A 24 -7.89 -8.33 6.90
C LYS A 24 -6.45 -8.62 6.51
N TYR A 25 -6.12 -8.51 5.23
CA TYR A 25 -4.76 -8.72 4.71
C TYR A 25 -3.90 -7.45 4.67
N LYS A 26 -4.37 -6.35 5.29
CA LYS A 26 -3.69 -5.05 5.26
C LYS A 26 -3.39 -4.56 3.84
N MET A 27 -4.25 -4.91 2.89
CA MET A 27 -4.20 -4.46 1.50
C MET A 27 -5.15 -3.28 1.29
N ASP A 28 -5.18 -2.74 0.08
CA ASP A 28 -6.12 -1.68 -0.33
C ASP A 28 -6.30 -1.74 -1.85
N PHE A 29 -7.45 -1.32 -2.38
CA PHE A 29 -7.69 -1.23 -3.81
C PHE A 29 -7.85 0.23 -4.24
N THR A 30 -6.83 0.74 -4.93
CA THR A 30 -6.89 2.06 -5.58
C THR A 30 -6.79 1.88 -7.09
N GLU A 31 -7.69 2.49 -7.87
CA GLU A 31 -7.56 2.46 -9.33
C GLU A 31 -6.27 3.13 -9.80
N ILE A 32 -5.55 2.49 -10.72
CA ILE A 32 -4.33 3.02 -11.33
C ILE A 32 -4.67 3.57 -12.71
N GLN A 33 -4.35 4.85 -12.92
CA GLN A 33 -4.44 5.48 -14.23
C GLN A 33 -3.15 5.27 -15.03
N ASN A 34 -3.03 4.13 -15.71
CA ASN A 34 -1.90 3.84 -16.62
C ASN A 34 -2.41 3.59 -18.04
N LYS A 35 -2.15 4.53 -18.96
CA LYS A 35 -2.64 4.45 -20.35
C LYS A 35 -2.15 3.20 -21.10
N LYS A 36 -0.89 2.78 -20.89
CA LYS A 36 -0.30 1.62 -21.59
C LYS A 36 -0.89 0.30 -21.12
N ILE A 37 -1.24 0.19 -19.84
CA ILE A 37 -1.92 -1.01 -19.33
C ILE A 37 -3.40 -0.96 -19.68
N LYS A 38 -4.04 0.21 -19.61
CA LYS A 38 -5.45 0.36 -20.03
C LYS A 38 -5.71 -0.10 -21.46
N SER A 39 -4.76 0.08 -22.38
CA SER A 39 -4.90 -0.43 -23.76
C SER A 39 -4.78 -1.96 -23.88
N GLN A 40 -4.31 -2.64 -22.83
CA GLN A 40 -4.13 -4.10 -22.79
C GLN A 40 -5.24 -4.79 -21.96
N LEU A 41 -6.01 -4.03 -21.18
CA LEU A 41 -7.14 -4.55 -20.41
C LEU A 41 -8.31 -4.83 -21.34
N ARG A 42 -9.13 -5.82 -20.96
CA ARG A 42 -10.45 -5.98 -21.56
C ARG A 42 -11.35 -4.80 -21.15
N SER A 43 -12.34 -4.49 -21.99
CA SER A 43 -13.26 -3.38 -21.75
C SER A 43 -13.97 -3.44 -20.40
N GLU A 44 -14.18 -4.64 -19.86
CA GLU A 44 -14.87 -4.89 -18.59
C GLU A 44 -13.93 -5.10 -17.40
N GLU A 45 -12.65 -4.74 -17.52
CA GLU A 45 -11.67 -4.91 -16.44
C GLU A 45 -11.27 -3.57 -15.80
N LEU A 46 -10.96 -3.64 -14.50
CA LEU A 46 -10.34 -2.61 -13.69
C LEU A 46 -8.88 -2.98 -13.48
N TYR A 47 -8.03 -1.96 -13.38
CA TYR A 47 -6.64 -2.13 -12.96
C TYR A 47 -6.39 -1.39 -11.66
N LEU A 48 -6.08 -2.15 -10.62
CA LEU A 48 -6.05 -1.69 -9.25
C LEU A 48 -4.67 -1.93 -8.65
N ARG A 49 -4.20 -0.97 -7.84
CA ARG A 49 -3.14 -1.20 -6.88
C ARG A 49 -3.75 -1.94 -5.70
N ALA A 50 -3.26 -3.14 -5.40
CA ALA A 50 -3.67 -4.00 -4.29
C ALA A 50 -2.85 -3.78 -3.01
N THR A 51 -1.86 -2.90 -3.06
CA THR A 51 -0.97 -2.61 -1.94
C THR A 51 -1.38 -1.31 -1.27
N ARG A 52 -1.43 -1.27 0.06
CA ARG A 52 -1.50 -0.01 0.81
C ARG A 52 -0.29 0.85 0.45
N GLY A 53 -0.42 2.17 0.50
CA GLY A 53 0.59 3.15 0.01
C GLY A 53 2.01 3.05 0.61
N HIS A 54 2.27 2.11 1.52
CA HIS A 54 3.61 1.73 1.94
C HIS A 54 4.26 0.86 0.87
N CYS A 55 5.18 1.46 0.13
CA CYS A 55 6.05 0.72 -0.74
C CYS A 55 7.08 -0.04 0.11
N ASN A 56 7.18 -1.36 -0.08
CA ASN A 56 8.25 -2.18 0.45
C ASN A 56 9.50 -2.02 -0.42
N CYS A 57 10.05 -0.81 -0.48
CA CYS A 57 11.35 -0.57 -1.09
C CYS A 57 12.37 -1.45 -0.34
N ASP A 58 12.99 -2.38 -1.05
CA ASP A 58 14.19 -3.11 -0.59
C ASP A 58 13.96 -4.16 0.52
N SER A 59 12.72 -4.57 0.76
CA SER A 59 12.39 -5.72 1.61
C SER A 59 11.68 -6.82 0.82
N ILE A 60 11.92 -8.08 1.16
CA ILE A 60 11.13 -9.20 0.65
C ILE A 60 9.63 -8.90 0.86
N LEU A 61 8.80 -9.18 -0.16
CA LEU A 61 7.37 -8.94 -0.09
C LEU A 61 6.79 -9.63 1.17
N GLY A 62 6.14 -8.87 2.05
CA GLY A 62 5.60 -9.39 3.32
C GLY A 62 6.60 -9.56 4.48
N SER A 63 7.89 -9.23 4.33
CA SER A 63 8.87 -9.39 5.41
C SER A 63 8.83 -8.28 6.46
N LEU A 64 8.30 -7.11 6.13
CA LEU A 64 8.21 -5.96 7.04
C LEU A 64 6.90 -5.97 7.81
N ASN A 65 6.98 -5.63 9.10
CA ASN A 65 5.82 -5.28 9.94
C ASN A 65 5.85 -3.77 10.24
N PRO A 66 5.20 -2.93 9.42
CA PRO A 66 5.34 -1.47 9.50
C PRO A 66 4.93 -0.89 10.85
N GLN A 67 3.96 -1.51 11.52
CA GLN A 67 3.52 -1.08 12.86
C GLN A 67 4.64 -1.27 13.89
N GLN A 68 5.34 -2.40 13.86
CA GLN A 68 6.45 -2.65 14.77
C GLN A 68 7.65 -1.74 14.46
N GLU A 69 7.97 -1.54 13.17
CA GLU A 69 9.06 -0.66 12.78
C GLU A 69 8.79 0.80 13.15
N TYR A 70 7.58 1.30 12.89
CA TYR A 70 7.16 2.63 13.27
C TYR A 70 7.26 2.82 14.80
N GLN A 71 6.78 1.86 15.59
CA GLN A 71 6.90 1.91 17.05
C GLN A 71 8.35 1.92 17.52
N LYS A 72 9.24 1.12 16.91
CA LYS A 72 10.68 1.14 17.20
C LYS A 72 11.31 2.50 16.87
N LEU A 73 11.02 3.04 15.69
CA LEU A 73 11.51 4.36 15.24
C LEU A 73 11.00 5.48 16.14
N TYR A 74 9.70 5.51 16.44
CA TYR A 74 9.06 6.51 17.30
C TYR A 74 9.69 6.56 18.69
N ASN A 75 10.00 5.39 19.25
CA ASN A 75 10.61 5.25 20.56
C ASN A 75 12.14 5.40 20.57
N SER A 76 12.77 5.47 19.39
CA SER A 76 14.21 5.59 19.25
C SER A 76 14.76 6.88 19.86
N LYS A 77 16.01 6.83 20.35
CA LYS A 77 16.72 8.02 20.83
C LYS A 77 16.75 9.11 19.75
N LYS A 78 17.01 8.74 18.49
CA LYS A 78 17.10 9.68 17.35
C LYS A 78 15.83 10.54 17.20
N VAL A 79 14.65 9.93 17.19
CA VAL A 79 13.36 10.66 17.07
C VAL A 79 13.07 11.49 18.31
N LYS A 80 13.36 10.96 19.51
CA LYS A 80 13.19 11.71 20.78
C LYS A 80 14.07 12.96 20.82
N THR A 81 15.30 12.89 20.33
CA THR A 81 16.21 14.05 20.27
C THR A 81 15.72 15.12 19.29
N LEU A 82 15.16 14.72 18.13
CA LEU A 82 14.59 15.65 17.16
C LEU A 82 13.34 16.36 17.69
N LYS A 83 12.49 15.68 18.45
CA LYS A 83 11.32 16.31 19.10
C LYS A 83 11.74 17.34 20.15
N LYS A 84 12.79 17.06 20.94
CA LYS A 84 13.33 18.02 21.92
C LYS A 84 13.91 19.28 21.27
N LYS A 85 14.55 19.15 20.11
CA LYS A 85 15.08 20.30 19.34
C LYS A 85 14.01 21.20 18.71
N LYS A 86 12.78 20.74 18.59
CA LYS A 86 11.67 21.49 17.97
C LYS A 86 10.94 22.43 18.95
N VAL A 87 11.34 22.43 20.22
CA VAL A 87 10.88 23.38 21.25
C VAL A 87 11.91 24.49 21.34
N VAL A 88 11.92 25.39 20.36
CA VAL A 88 12.54 26.72 20.39
C VAL A 88 11.62 27.64 19.61
#